data_AF-A0AAT9H8P9-F1
#
_entry.id   AF-A0AAT9H8P9-F1
#
_cell.length_a   1.000
_cell.length_b   1.000
_cell.length_c   1.000
_cell.angle_alpha   90.00
_cell.angle_beta   90.00
_cell.angle_gamma   90.00
#
_symmetry.space_group_name_H-M   'P 1'
#
loop_
_entity.id
_entity.type
_entity.pdbx_description
1 polymer ?
#
loop_
_entity_poly.entity_id
_entity_poly.type
_entity_poly.pdbx_seq_one_letter_code
_entity_poly.pdbx_strand_id
1 'polypeptide(L)'
;MSTQADHGHGLIPRPEQTPDALRAALAMVDPGRLDEMQAAKDDAFAKAVEWQSLSPVRSWVLTWARDIEIARRPALSSRFAQAQSRLEHEDPAIAEEALRELSAVLDEAMEAVRG
;
A
#
# COMPACT_ATOMS: atom_id res chain seq x y z
N MET A 1 -10.41 13.80 29.36
CA MET A 1 -10.35 14.27 27.96
C MET A 1 -9.94 13.10 27.10
N SER A 2 -10.90 12.41 26.48
CA SER A 2 -10.63 11.30 25.57
C SER A 2 -10.29 11.84 24.20
N THR A 3 -9.08 11.57 23.72
CA THR A 3 -8.67 11.78 22.33
C THR A 3 -9.40 10.75 21.48
N GLN A 4 -10.55 11.15 20.95
CA GLN A 4 -11.22 10.41 19.89
C GLN A 4 -10.38 10.64 18.63
N ALA A 5 -9.40 9.76 18.42
CA ALA A 5 -8.69 9.67 17.15
C ALA A 5 -9.73 9.43 16.05
N ASP A 6 -9.55 10.08 14.91
CA ASP A 6 -10.43 10.06 13.76
C ASP A 6 -10.65 8.61 13.25
N HIS A 7 -11.63 7.91 13.82
CA HIS A 7 -12.11 6.60 13.37
C HIS A 7 -13.05 6.82 12.17
N GLY A 8 -12.53 7.35 11.06
CA GLY A 8 -13.30 7.60 9.85
C GLY A 8 -12.77 6.79 8.68
N HIS A 9 -13.42 5.67 8.35
CA HIS A 9 -13.39 4.99 7.04
C HIS A 9 -12.32 3.92 6.71
N GLY A 10 -11.69 3.27 7.69
CA GLY A 10 -10.90 2.06 7.41
C GLY A 10 -11.17 0.89 8.36
N LEU A 11 -10.98 -0.34 7.87
CA LEU A 11 -11.25 -1.61 8.56
C LEU A 11 -10.41 -1.79 9.84
N ILE A 12 -9.18 -1.27 9.83
CA ILE A 12 -8.25 -1.24 10.96
C ILE A 12 -7.66 0.16 11.12
N PRO A 13 -7.15 0.55 12.30
CA PRO A 13 -6.34 1.77 12.44
C PRO A 13 -5.14 1.76 11.50
N ARG A 14 -4.64 2.94 11.15
CA ARG A 14 -3.39 3.05 10.38
C ARG A 14 -2.26 2.44 11.22
N PRO A 15 -1.48 1.49 10.68
CA PRO A 15 -0.36 0.90 11.42
C PRO A 15 0.80 1.89 11.53
N GLU A 16 1.63 1.69 12.55
CA GLU A 16 2.96 2.30 12.59
C GLU A 16 3.81 1.79 11.41
N GLN A 17 4.74 2.61 10.93
CA GLN A 17 5.65 2.26 9.83
C GLN A 17 6.84 1.42 10.31
N THR A 18 6.56 0.38 11.09
CA THR A 18 7.54 -0.63 11.52
C THR A 18 7.22 -1.96 10.84
N PRO A 19 8.24 -2.80 10.53
CA PRO A 19 8.01 -4.07 9.84
C PRO A 19 6.96 -4.96 10.51
N ASP A 20 6.98 -5.05 11.84
CA ASP A 20 6.05 -5.89 12.61
C ASP A 20 4.62 -5.34 12.60
N ALA A 21 4.44 -4.02 12.74
CA ALA A 21 3.12 -3.39 12.68
C ALA A 21 2.50 -3.52 11.28
N LEU A 22 3.30 -3.32 10.22
CA LEU A 22 2.85 -3.53 8.85
C LEU A 22 2.44 -4.99 8.60
N ARG A 23 3.22 -5.96 9.09
CA ARG A 23 2.88 -7.39 8.95
C ARG A 23 1.59 -7.74 9.68
N ALA A 24 1.41 -7.23 10.90
CA ALA A 24 0.20 -7.45 11.69
C ALA A 24 -1.04 -6.84 11.01
N ALA A 25 -0.90 -5.64 10.45
CA ALA A 25 -1.97 -5.00 9.70
C ALA A 25 -2.31 -5.77 8.41
N LEU A 26 -1.30 -6.19 7.64
CA LEU A 26 -1.52 -6.96 6.41
C LEU A 26 -2.25 -8.27 6.68
N ALA A 27 -1.91 -8.97 7.76
CA ALA A 27 -2.61 -10.20 8.16
C ALA A 27 -4.12 -10.00 8.41
N MET A 28 -4.55 -8.77 8.74
CA MET A 28 -5.95 -8.44 8.98
C MET A 28 -6.70 -8.03 7.70
N VAL A 29 -6.03 -7.35 6.77
CA VAL A 29 -6.68 -6.75 5.59
C VAL A 29 -6.48 -7.53 4.30
N ASP A 30 -5.36 -8.23 4.16
CA ASP A 30 -5.02 -9.04 2.98
C ASP A 30 -3.99 -10.13 3.34
N PRO A 31 -4.38 -11.19 4.08
CA PRO A 31 -3.47 -12.23 4.53
C PRO A 31 -2.82 -13.03 3.39
N GLY A 32 -3.41 -13.03 2.20
CA GLY A 32 -2.87 -13.74 1.03
C GLY A 32 -1.55 -13.18 0.52
N ARG A 33 -1.19 -11.93 0.90
CA ARG A 33 0.04 -11.25 0.49
C ARG A 33 1.17 -11.31 1.52
N LEU A 34 1.03 -12.08 2.61
CA LEU A 34 2.07 -12.18 3.64
C LEU A 34 3.38 -12.77 3.12
N ASP A 35 3.32 -13.79 2.24
CA ASP A 35 4.50 -14.39 1.65
C ASP A 35 5.20 -13.43 0.66
N GLU A 36 4.42 -12.68 -0.11
CA GLU A 36 4.92 -11.61 -0.99
C GLU A 36 5.65 -10.53 -0.17
N MET A 37 5.05 -10.09 0.95
CA MET A 37 5.64 -9.11 1.85
C MET A 37 6.98 -9.59 2.42
N GLN A 38 7.05 -10.85 2.83
CA GLN A 38 8.26 -11.44 3.36
C GLN A 38 9.36 -11.55 2.29
N ALA A 39 9.04 -12.03 1.09
CA ALA A 39 9.99 -12.11 -0.02
C ALA A 39 10.52 -10.72 -0.41
N ALA A 40 9.64 -9.72 -0.51
CA ALA A 40 10.04 -8.33 -0.80
C ALA A 40 10.90 -7.72 0.31
N LYS A 41 10.69 -8.12 1.57
CA LYS A 41 11.53 -7.70 2.70
C LYS A 41 12.94 -8.25 2.55
N ASP A 42 13.05 -9.54 2.26
CA ASP A 42 14.33 -10.22 2.10
C ASP A 42 15.15 -9.65 0.93
N ASP A 43 14.49 -9.36 -0.20
CA ASP A 43 15.10 -8.64 -1.33
C ASP A 43 15.57 -7.22 -0.94
N ALA A 44 14.78 -6.47 -0.19
CA ALA A 44 15.16 -5.14 0.28
C ALA A 44 16.39 -5.17 1.21
N PHE A 45 16.51 -6.18 2.08
CA PHE A 45 17.70 -6.37 2.92
C PHE A 45 18.93 -6.75 2.08
N ALA A 46 18.78 -7.65 1.10
CA ALA A 46 19.87 -8.02 0.21
C ALA A 46 20.40 -6.79 -0.57
N LYS A 47 19.50 -6.01 -1.16
CA LYS A 47 19.84 -4.75 -1.86
C LYS A 47 20.46 -3.72 -0.94
N ALA A 48 20.03 -3.63 0.32
CA ALA A 48 20.61 -2.68 1.26
C ALA A 48 22.08 -2.97 1.56
N VAL A 49 22.44 -4.25 1.65
CA VAL A 49 23.84 -4.68 1.80
C VAL A 49 24.62 -4.43 0.51
N GLU A 50 24.09 -4.87 -0.63
CA GLU A 50 24.74 -4.72 -1.94
C GLU A 50 25.02 -3.24 -2.27
N TRP A 51 24.03 -2.38 -2.07
CA TRP A 51 24.10 -0.95 -2.41
C TRP A 51 24.67 -0.10 -1.28
N GLN A 52 24.98 -0.71 -0.12
CA GLN A 52 25.42 -0.03 1.10
C GLN A 52 24.51 1.16 1.47
N SER A 53 23.20 0.95 1.37
CA SER A 53 22.20 2.00 1.48
C SER A 53 20.94 1.50 2.17
N LEU A 54 20.35 2.32 3.05
CA LEU A 54 19.05 2.02 3.67
C LEU A 54 17.85 2.34 2.76
N SER A 55 18.08 2.92 1.57
CA SER A 55 17.00 3.29 0.65
C SER A 55 16.08 2.13 0.26
N PRO A 56 16.58 0.90 -0.02
CA PRO A 56 15.72 -0.24 -0.31
C PRO A 56 14.76 -0.59 0.85
N VAL A 57 15.27 -0.58 2.09
CA VAL A 57 14.45 -0.86 3.28
C VAL A 57 13.40 0.23 3.50
N ARG A 58 13.76 1.51 3.34
CA ARG A 58 12.79 2.62 3.44
C ARG A 58 11.72 2.53 2.34
N SER A 59 12.12 2.17 1.13
CA SER A 59 11.20 1.96 0.01
C SER A 59 10.21 0.83 0.29
N TRP A 60 10.70 -0.29 0.84
CA TRP A 60 9.86 -1.41 1.28
C TRP A 60 8.83 -0.98 2.32
N VAL A 61 9.24 -0.24 3.37
CA VAL A 61 8.32 0.28 4.40
C VAL A 61 7.21 1.14 3.77
N LEU A 62 7.58 2.10 2.92
CA LEU A 62 6.61 3.01 2.30
C LEU A 62 5.66 2.29 1.35
N THR A 63 6.18 1.32 0.58
CA THR A 63 5.39 0.53 -0.36
C THR A 63 4.31 -0.27 0.38
N TRP A 64 4.68 -0.98 1.44
CA TRP A 64 3.73 -1.78 2.22
C TRP A 64 2.78 -0.92 3.05
N ALA A 65 3.24 0.22 3.59
CA ALA A 65 2.34 1.16 4.26
C ALA A 65 1.26 1.69 3.31
N ARG A 66 1.61 2.04 2.06
CA ARG A 66 0.66 2.48 1.03
C ARG A 66 -0.33 1.39 0.65
N ASP A 67 0.17 0.19 0.35
CA ASP A 67 -0.68 -0.93 -0.05
C ASP A 67 -1.66 -1.31 1.07
N ILE A 68 -1.23 -1.27 2.32
CA ILE A 68 -2.10 -1.47 3.49
C ILE A 68 -3.11 -0.31 3.65
N GLU A 69 -2.72 0.94 3.40
CA GLU A 69 -3.65 2.08 3.44
C GLU A 69 -4.76 1.93 2.38
N ILE A 70 -4.44 1.40 1.19
CA ILE A 70 -5.43 1.04 0.16
C ILE A 70 -6.33 -0.08 0.66
N ALA A 71 -5.76 -1.19 1.12
CA ALA A 71 -6.50 -2.38 1.53
C ALA A 71 -7.42 -2.12 2.74
N ARG A 72 -6.96 -1.33 3.72
CA ARG A 72 -7.78 -1.01 4.89
C ARG A 72 -8.97 -0.11 4.56
N ARG A 73 -9.02 0.55 3.40
CA ARG A 73 -10.09 1.49 2.99
C ARG A 73 -10.93 0.88 1.86
N PRO A 74 -12.10 0.27 2.14
CA PRO A 74 -12.85 -0.50 1.13
C PRO A 74 -13.20 0.27 -0.16
N ALA A 75 -13.53 1.56 -0.05
CA ALA A 75 -13.81 2.40 -1.21
C ALA A 75 -12.56 2.63 -2.08
N LEU A 76 -11.40 2.83 -1.45
CA LEU A 76 -10.13 3.05 -2.13
C LEU A 76 -9.62 1.75 -2.77
N SER A 77 -9.72 0.63 -2.05
CA SER A 77 -9.45 -0.72 -2.57
C SER A 77 -10.33 -1.04 -3.79
N SER A 78 -11.62 -0.72 -3.74
CA SER A 78 -12.54 -0.95 -4.87
C SER A 78 -12.20 -0.13 -6.11
N ARG A 79 -11.73 1.12 -5.92
CA ARG A 79 -11.23 1.97 -7.02
C ARG A 79 -9.92 1.41 -7.59
N PHE A 80 -8.99 1.01 -6.72
CA PHE A 80 -7.72 0.39 -7.12
C PHE A 80 -7.96 -0.85 -8.00
N ALA A 81 -8.80 -1.78 -7.55
CA ALA A 81 -9.10 -3.01 -8.27
C ALA A 81 -9.78 -2.75 -9.62
N GLN A 82 -10.73 -1.82 -9.69
CA GLN A 82 -11.39 -1.44 -10.95
C GLN A 82 -10.45 -0.76 -11.93
N ALA A 83 -9.57 0.12 -11.46
CA ALA A 83 -8.56 0.74 -12.31
C ALA A 83 -7.58 -0.32 -12.84
N GLN A 84 -7.08 -1.19 -11.96
CA GLN A 84 -6.15 -2.26 -12.33
C GLN A 84 -6.76 -3.22 -13.37
N SER A 85 -8.03 -3.60 -13.24
CA SER A 85 -8.70 -4.49 -14.20
C SER A 85 -8.91 -3.89 -15.60
N ARG A 86 -8.72 -2.57 -15.75
CA ARG A 86 -8.94 -1.83 -17.01
C ARG A 86 -7.64 -1.40 -17.71
N LEU A 87 -6.48 -1.63 -17.10
CA LEU A 87 -5.20 -1.24 -17.70
C LEU A 87 -4.90 -1.92 -19.04
N GLU A 88 -5.37 -3.15 -19.22
CA GLU A 88 -5.16 -3.94 -20.44
C GLU A 88 -6.36 -3.88 -21.40
N HIS A 89 -7.25 -2.90 -21.22
CA HIS A 89 -8.42 -2.76 -22.07
C HIS A 89 -8.03 -2.43 -23.52
N GLU A 90 -8.72 -3.03 -24.49
CA GLU A 90 -8.41 -2.87 -25.93
C GLU A 90 -8.59 -1.42 -26.41
N ASP A 91 -9.57 -0.72 -25.85
CA ASP A 91 -9.75 0.73 -26.05
C ASP A 91 -8.67 1.52 -25.27
N PRO A 92 -7.76 2.23 -25.95
CA PRO A 92 -6.68 2.98 -25.30
C PRO A 92 -7.22 4.11 -24.42
N ALA A 93 -8.38 4.70 -24.72
CA ALA A 93 -8.95 5.75 -23.89
C ALA A 93 -9.34 5.23 -22.50
N ILE A 94 -9.85 3.99 -22.44
CA ILE A 94 -10.19 3.32 -21.18
C ILE A 94 -8.92 2.95 -20.42
N ALA A 95 -7.90 2.42 -21.10
CA ALA A 95 -6.62 2.09 -20.47
C ALA A 95 -5.92 3.34 -19.88
N GLU A 96 -5.95 4.47 -20.60
CA GLU A 96 -5.41 5.74 -20.10
C GLU A 96 -6.17 6.30 -18.90
N GLU A 97 -7.50 6.24 -18.92
CA GLU A 97 -8.32 6.64 -17.77
C GLU A 97 -8.04 5.75 -16.55
N ALA A 98 -7.92 4.45 -16.77
CA ALA A 98 -7.54 3.49 -15.74
C ALA A 98 -6.17 3.78 -15.13
N LEU A 99 -5.17 4.11 -15.96
CA LEU A 99 -3.84 4.50 -15.48
C LEU A 99 -3.89 5.78 -14.65
N ARG A 100 -4.66 6.79 -15.09
CA ARG A 100 -4.86 8.04 -14.33
C ARG A 100 -5.50 7.77 -12.96
N GLU A 101 -6.55 6.95 -12.93
CA GLU A 101 -7.23 6.59 -11.68
C GLU A 101 -6.31 5.78 -10.75
N LEU A 102 -5.52 4.85 -11.30
CA LEU A 102 -4.57 4.07 -10.52
C LEU A 102 -3.52 4.96 -9.85
N SER A 103 -2.94 5.90 -10.61
CA SER A 103 -2.01 6.89 -10.05
C SER A 103 -2.67 7.74 -8.96
N ALA A 104 -3.89 8.22 -9.18
CA ALA A 104 -4.62 9.02 -8.19
C ALA A 104 -4.87 8.26 -6.89
N VAL A 105 -5.22 6.97 -6.97
CA VAL A 105 -5.41 6.11 -5.79
C VAL A 105 -4.09 5.89 -5.04
N LEU A 106 -3.00 5.63 -5.76
CA LEU A 106 -1.67 5.46 -5.18
C LEU A 106 -1.18 6.73 -4.47
N ASP A 107 -1.41 7.89 -5.08
CA ASP A 107 -1.06 9.20 -4.51
C ASP A 107 -1.90 9.50 -3.27
N GLU A 108 -3.23 9.30 -3.33
CA GLU A 108 -4.12 9.48 -2.18
C GLU A 108 -3.68 8.62 -0.98
N ALA A 109 -3.29 7.37 -1.22
CA ALA A 109 -2.76 6.48 -0.18
C ALA A 109 -1.40 6.95 0.35
N MET A 110 -0.48 7.40 -0.52
CA MET A 110 0.84 7.88 -0.11
C MET A 110 0.78 9.17 0.71
N GLU A 111 -0.11 10.10 0.35
CA GLU A 111 -0.32 11.32 1.12
C GLU A 111 -0.87 11.01 2.52
N ALA A 112 -1.80 10.06 2.61
CA ALA A 112 -2.29 9.56 3.90
C ALA A 112 -1.18 8.89 4.73
N VAL A 113 -0.26 8.15 4.11
CA VAL A 113 0.86 7.50 4.82
C VAL A 113 1.88 8.52 5.36
N ARG A 114 2.07 9.65 4.68
CA ARG A 114 3.06 10.68 5.03
C ARG A 114 2.56 11.74 6.01
N GLY A 115 1.25 11.98 6.04
CA GLY A 115 0.58 12.91 6.97
C GLY A 115 0.17 12.26 8.28
#